data_AF-A0A7W8IPH0-F1
#
_entry.id   AF-A0A7W8IPH0-F1
#
_cell.length_a   1.000
_cell.length_b   1.000
_cell.length_c   1.000
_cell.angle_alpha   90.00
_cell.angle_beta   90.00
_cell.angle_gamma   90.00
#
_symmetry.space_group_name_H-M   'P 1'
#
loop_
_entity.id
_entity.type
_entity.pdbx_description
1 polymer ?
#
loop_
_entity_poly.entity_id
_entity_poly.type
_entity_poly.pdbx_seq_one_letter_code
_entity_poly.pdbx_strand_id
1 'polypeptide(L)'
;MKERKMRRAFAVLMAFIIAVAWSFQSVPAEAASLPSDVEKLERYAEQLQRTMQSRPLFKPYALYNKTKKSYGGAKQRIERLKNGPAKRQYRKRLEKASETIRQASYYISAIESGERLIALKSRIDQALSSGDVEVVYDVYPSFERQLRKTKTLIGRVHGSSIRKKMTETFQQPAEATKQRSFFPINIMFAFDQIIAAYEQDDIEKVERLLVLCEQWMLRVKDENTKKELNRYLDEFKTPAILDIQ
;
A
#
# COMPACT_ATOMS: atom_id res chain seq x y z
N MET A 1 -56.95 70.54 64.63
CA MET A 1 -55.48 70.73 64.71
C MET A 1 -54.89 70.20 63.39
N LYS A 2 -55.05 70.88 62.25
CA LYS A 2 -54.30 72.05 61.73
C LYS A 2 -52.76 71.88 61.76
N GLU A 3 -52.24 71.74 60.54
CA GLU A 3 -50.92 72.16 60.01
C GLU A 3 -49.66 71.31 60.24
N ARG A 4 -49.12 70.77 59.12
CA ARG A 4 -47.82 71.14 58.48
C ARG A 4 -47.66 70.31 57.20
N LYS A 5 -48.00 70.79 55.99
CA LYS A 5 -47.16 71.57 55.04
C LYS A 5 -45.66 71.19 55.03
N MET A 6 -45.21 70.50 53.98
CA MET A 6 -44.39 71.15 52.95
C MET A 6 -44.37 70.38 51.62
N ARG A 7 -44.64 71.13 50.55
CA ARG A 7 -44.60 70.77 49.12
C ARG A 7 -43.24 71.12 48.53
N ARG A 8 -42.64 70.25 47.71
CA ARG A 8 -41.79 70.51 46.51
C ARG A 8 -41.70 69.17 45.75
N ALA A 9 -41.78 68.99 44.45
CA ALA A 9 -42.05 69.81 43.29
C ALA A 9 -42.51 68.86 42.14
N PHE A 10 -43.25 69.39 41.18
CA PHE A 10 -43.63 68.75 39.93
C PHE A 10 -42.38 68.40 39.07
N ALA A 11 -42.34 67.22 38.44
CA ALA A 11 -41.81 67.04 37.08
C ALA A 11 -42.14 65.64 36.54
N VAL A 12 -43.05 65.61 35.56
CA VAL A 12 -43.17 64.55 34.56
C VAL A 12 -41.93 64.65 33.64
N LEU A 13 -41.25 63.53 33.33
CA LEU A 13 -40.91 63.14 31.95
C LEU A 13 -40.01 61.87 31.89
N MET A 14 -40.44 60.95 31.03
CA MET A 14 -39.64 60.06 30.17
C MET A 14 -38.81 58.93 30.79
N ALA A 15 -39.37 57.74 30.66
CA ALA A 15 -38.64 56.48 30.61
C ALA A 15 -37.57 56.51 29.51
N PHE A 16 -36.30 56.42 29.90
CA PHE A 16 -35.21 55.93 29.07
C PHE A 16 -34.65 54.69 29.77
N ILE A 17 -35.25 53.53 29.49
CA ILE A 17 -34.57 52.25 29.72
C ILE A 17 -33.53 52.16 28.61
N ILE A 18 -32.30 52.58 28.91
CA ILE A 18 -31.13 52.24 28.10
C ILE A 18 -30.88 50.76 28.36
N ALA A 19 -31.52 49.92 27.56
CA ALA A 19 -31.10 48.54 27.40
C ALA A 19 -29.73 48.58 26.72
N VAL A 20 -28.66 48.54 27.51
CA VAL A 20 -27.33 48.21 26.99
C VAL A 20 -27.41 46.74 26.58
N ALA A 21 -27.88 46.51 25.36
CA ALA A 21 -27.72 45.23 24.70
C ALA A 21 -26.22 45.04 24.50
N TRP A 22 -25.58 44.38 25.46
CA TRP A 22 -24.32 43.70 25.20
C TRP A 22 -24.62 42.72 24.08
N SER A 23 -24.30 43.13 22.86
CA SER A 23 -24.26 42.24 21.71
C SER A 23 -23.19 41.20 21.98
N PHE A 24 -23.55 40.13 22.69
CA PHE A 24 -22.91 38.86 22.52
C PHE A 24 -23.07 38.54 21.05
N GLN A 25 -22.03 38.86 20.26
CA GLN A 25 -21.85 38.20 18.98
C GLN A 25 -21.81 36.72 19.32
N SER A 26 -22.91 36.02 19.06
CA SER A 26 -22.94 34.57 19.12
C SER A 26 -21.85 34.12 18.15
N VAL A 27 -20.70 33.70 18.68
CA VAL A 27 -19.74 32.96 17.88
C VAL A 27 -20.55 31.81 17.29
N PRO A 28 -20.71 31.72 15.97
CA PRO A 28 -21.54 30.67 15.39
C PRO A 28 -21.04 29.34 15.95
N ALA A 29 -21.95 28.48 16.42
CA ALA A 29 -21.60 27.23 17.11
C ALA A 29 -20.57 26.38 16.33
N GLU A 30 -20.51 26.58 15.02
CA GLU A 30 -19.58 25.99 14.08
C GLU A 30 -18.10 26.44 14.24
N ALA A 31 -17.85 27.66 14.72
CA ALA A 31 -16.51 28.16 15.05
C ALA A 31 -16.05 27.71 16.45
N ALA A 32 -16.98 27.45 17.38
CA ALA A 32 -16.68 26.94 18.72
C ALA A 32 -16.27 25.44 18.71
N SER A 33 -16.76 24.64 17.76
CA SER A 33 -16.44 23.20 17.67
C SER A 33 -15.15 22.89 16.89
N LEU A 34 -14.62 23.84 16.11
CA LEU A 34 -13.45 23.61 15.24
C LEU A 34 -12.18 23.17 15.99
N PRO A 35 -11.82 23.73 17.17
CA PRO A 35 -10.69 23.22 17.95
C PRO A 35 -10.81 21.73 18.25
N SER A 36 -12.00 21.29 18.68
CA SER A 36 -12.29 19.88 19.02
C SER A 36 -12.19 18.95 17.80
N ASP A 37 -12.66 19.40 16.64
CA ASP A 37 -12.58 18.64 15.39
C ASP A 37 -11.13 18.43 14.94
N VAL A 38 -10.28 19.46 15.08
CA VAL A 38 -8.86 19.37 14.71
C VAL A 38 -8.09 18.50 15.72
N GLU A 39 -8.35 18.62 17.02
CA GLU A 39 -7.77 17.73 18.04
C GLU A 39 -8.17 16.27 17.84
N LYS A 40 -9.42 16.02 17.43
CA LYS A 40 -9.89 14.67 17.09
C LYS A 40 -9.15 14.12 15.87
N LEU A 41 -8.96 14.94 14.83
CA LEU A 41 -8.16 14.56 13.66
C LEU A 41 -6.72 14.19 14.05
N GLU A 42 -6.07 15.02 14.87
CA GLU A 42 -4.70 14.77 15.32
C GLU A 42 -4.59 13.47 16.10
N ARG A 43 -5.51 13.20 17.03
CA ARG A 43 -5.57 11.93 17.75
C ARG A 43 -5.68 10.74 16.80
N TYR A 44 -6.52 10.81 15.77
CA TYR A 44 -6.62 9.72 14.79
C TYR A 44 -5.38 9.58 13.92
N ALA A 45 -4.73 10.69 13.55
CA ALA A 45 -3.47 10.65 12.82
C ALA A 45 -2.34 10.03 13.67
N GLU A 46 -2.21 10.42 14.93
CA GLU A 46 -1.21 9.84 15.85
C GLU A 46 -1.44 8.35 16.10
N GLN A 47 -2.70 7.95 16.32
CA GLN A 47 -3.04 6.54 16.43
C GLN A 47 -2.65 5.79 15.14
N LEU A 48 -2.98 6.33 13.97
CA LEU A 48 -2.64 5.72 12.68
C LEU A 48 -1.13 5.56 12.49
N GLN A 49 -0.36 6.56 12.90
CA GLN A 49 1.10 6.49 12.87
C GLN A 49 1.66 5.40 13.79
N ARG A 50 1.21 5.34 15.04
CA ARG A 50 1.63 4.30 16.01
C ARG A 50 1.29 2.90 15.52
N THR A 51 0.08 2.76 14.99
CA THR A 51 -0.44 1.55 14.35
C THR A 51 0.48 1.06 13.23
N MET A 52 0.91 1.92 12.31
CA MET A 52 1.86 1.54 11.24
C MET A 52 3.23 1.07 11.78
N GLN A 53 3.68 1.64 12.90
CA GLN A 53 4.96 1.33 13.53
C GLN A 53 4.95 0.04 14.36
N SER A 54 3.77 -0.47 14.69
CA SER A 54 3.61 -1.60 15.61
C SER A 54 3.96 -2.95 14.98
N ARG A 55 3.90 -4.00 15.81
CA ARG A 55 4.13 -5.39 15.41
C ARG A 55 2.93 -6.24 15.87
N PRO A 56 2.39 -7.13 15.02
CA PRO A 56 2.76 -7.48 13.62
C PRO A 56 2.42 -6.39 12.57
N LEU A 57 2.75 -6.63 11.29
CA LEU A 57 2.29 -5.74 10.19
C LEU A 57 0.79 -5.95 9.98
N PHE A 58 0.00 -4.89 9.80
CA PHE A 58 -1.43 -5.00 9.53
C PHE A 58 -1.93 -3.83 8.71
N LYS A 59 -3.06 -3.98 8.01
CA LYS A 59 -3.66 -2.92 7.19
C LYS A 59 -4.69 -2.13 8.02
N PRO A 60 -4.42 -0.88 8.44
CA PRO A 60 -5.31 -0.15 9.35
C PRO A 60 -6.48 0.54 8.64
N TYR A 61 -7.24 -0.16 7.78
CA TYR A 61 -8.27 0.47 6.94
C TYR A 61 -9.30 1.27 7.73
N ALA A 62 -9.80 0.71 8.84
CA ALA A 62 -10.81 1.37 9.65
C ALA A 62 -10.30 2.73 10.17
N LEU A 63 -9.09 2.75 10.72
CA LEU A 63 -8.48 3.96 11.25
C LEU A 63 -8.08 4.92 10.12
N TYR A 64 -7.50 4.43 9.03
CA TYR A 64 -7.19 5.22 7.84
C TYR A 64 -8.42 5.96 7.28
N ASN A 65 -9.53 5.24 7.10
CA ASN A 65 -10.77 5.81 6.59
C ASN A 65 -11.39 6.81 7.59
N LYS A 66 -11.31 6.51 8.89
CA LYS A 66 -11.76 7.41 9.96
C LYS A 66 -10.95 8.72 9.96
N THR A 67 -9.63 8.64 9.82
CA THR A 67 -8.74 9.81 9.73
C THR A 67 -9.04 10.62 8.47
N LYS A 68 -9.23 9.98 7.31
CA LYS A 68 -9.64 10.66 6.06
C LYS A 68 -10.97 11.40 6.18
N LYS A 69 -11.97 10.77 6.79
CA LYS A 69 -13.29 11.40 7.03
C LYS A 69 -13.14 12.63 7.94
N SER A 70 -12.39 12.49 9.04
CA SER A 70 -12.13 13.60 9.97
C SER A 70 -11.35 14.74 9.29
N TYR A 71 -10.38 14.40 8.43
CA TYR A 71 -9.60 15.36 7.65
C TYR A 71 -10.51 16.16 6.70
N GLY A 72 -11.39 15.49 5.96
CA GLY A 72 -12.34 16.14 5.06
C GLY A 72 -13.23 17.15 5.77
N GLY A 73 -13.80 16.76 6.91
CA GLY A 73 -14.63 17.66 7.73
C GLY A 73 -13.86 18.86 8.29
N ALA A 74 -12.68 18.62 8.86
CA ALA A 74 -11.83 19.69 9.39
C ALA A 74 -11.39 20.67 8.28
N LYS A 75 -10.97 20.15 7.11
CA LYS A 75 -10.58 20.96 5.95
C LYS A 75 -11.69 21.90 5.51
N GLN A 76 -12.91 21.39 5.35
CA GLN A 76 -14.06 22.20 4.93
C GLN A 76 -14.33 23.36 5.89
N ARG A 77 -14.29 23.10 7.21
CA ARG A 77 -14.50 24.13 8.24
C ARG A 77 -13.36 25.15 8.29
N ILE A 78 -12.11 24.71 8.17
CA ILE A 78 -10.94 25.60 8.14
C ILE A 78 -11.01 26.54 6.93
N GLU A 79 -11.44 26.05 5.76
CA GLU A 79 -11.54 26.87 4.55
C GLU A 79 -12.58 27.99 4.65
N ARG A 80 -13.65 27.78 5.45
CA ARG A 80 -14.67 28.80 5.75
C ARG A 80 -14.17 29.92 6.68
N LEU A 81 -13.04 29.73 7.37
CA LEU A 81 -12.48 30.78 8.21
C LEU A 81 -12.00 31.97 7.36
N LYS A 82 -12.13 33.17 7.94
CA LYS A 82 -11.47 34.37 7.41
C LYS A 82 -9.96 34.16 7.36
N ASN A 83 -9.33 34.75 6.34
CA ASN A 83 -7.87 34.70 6.22
C ASN A 83 -7.24 35.42 7.41
N GLY A 84 -6.31 34.75 8.09
CA GLY A 84 -5.70 35.28 9.31
C GLY A 84 -4.83 34.24 10.04
N PRO A 85 -4.23 34.61 11.18
CA PRO A 85 -3.34 33.75 11.95
C PRO A 85 -3.94 32.39 12.33
N ALA A 86 -5.20 32.37 12.79
CA ALA A 86 -5.88 31.14 13.19
C ALA A 86 -6.03 30.16 12.02
N LYS A 87 -6.48 30.63 10.85
CA LYS A 87 -6.58 29.80 9.63
C LYS A 87 -5.22 29.23 9.23
N ARG A 88 -4.14 30.02 9.31
CA ARG A 88 -2.78 29.54 9.05
C ARG A 88 -2.35 28.45 10.03
N GLN A 89 -2.61 28.62 11.32
CA GLN A 89 -2.28 27.62 12.34
C GLN A 89 -3.02 26.30 12.11
N TYR A 90 -4.34 26.35 11.83
CA TYR A 90 -5.10 25.15 11.54
C TYR A 90 -4.68 24.47 10.24
N ARG A 91 -4.30 25.22 9.20
CA ARG A 91 -3.74 24.65 7.96
C ARG A 91 -2.44 23.88 8.21
N LYS A 92 -1.53 24.37 9.06
CA LYS A 92 -0.31 23.63 9.44
C LYS A 92 -0.64 22.30 10.14
N ARG A 93 -1.61 22.30 11.06
CA ARG A 93 -2.08 21.09 11.75
C ARG A 93 -2.71 20.10 10.76
N LEU A 94 -3.51 20.62 9.83
CA LEU A 94 -4.14 19.85 8.76
C LEU A 94 -3.09 19.22 7.82
N GLU A 95 -2.02 19.94 7.50
CA GLU A 95 -0.91 19.45 6.68
C GLU A 95 -0.20 18.25 7.34
N LYS A 96 0.09 18.33 8.64
CA LYS A 96 0.66 17.19 9.40
C LYS A 96 -0.24 15.95 9.31
N ALA A 97 -1.55 16.10 9.48
CA ALA A 97 -2.49 14.99 9.35
C ALA A 97 -2.56 14.44 7.91
N SER A 98 -2.50 15.33 6.91
CA SER A 98 -2.45 14.96 5.48
C SER A 98 -1.21 14.10 5.16
N GLU A 99 -0.06 14.49 5.70
CA GLU A 99 1.19 13.73 5.59
C GLU A 99 1.01 12.30 6.16
N THR A 100 0.48 12.17 7.38
CA THR A 100 0.22 10.84 7.98
C THR A 100 -0.74 9.99 7.14
N ILE A 101 -1.80 10.58 6.56
CA ILE A 101 -2.71 9.88 5.66
C ILE A 101 -1.97 9.38 4.40
N ARG A 102 -1.12 10.22 3.80
CA ARG A 102 -0.33 9.83 2.62
C ARG A 102 0.63 8.68 2.93
N GLN A 103 1.32 8.76 4.06
CA GLN A 103 2.23 7.71 4.54
C GLN A 103 1.49 6.39 4.77
N ALA A 104 0.29 6.45 5.38
CA ALA A 104 -0.56 5.29 5.56
C ALA A 104 -1.03 4.67 4.24
N SER A 105 -1.29 5.49 3.22
CA SER A 105 -1.62 4.99 1.88
C SER A 105 -0.48 4.16 1.28
N TYR A 106 0.76 4.66 1.37
CA TYR A 106 1.93 3.91 0.89
C TYR A 106 2.17 2.63 1.69
N TYR A 107 2.03 2.70 3.01
CA TYR A 107 2.15 1.56 3.89
C TYR A 107 1.14 0.44 3.56
N ILE A 108 -0.14 0.78 3.43
CA ILE A 108 -1.20 -0.18 3.05
C ILE A 108 -0.91 -0.78 1.68
N SER A 109 -0.56 0.05 0.70
CA SER A 109 -0.25 -0.41 -0.66
C SER A 109 0.93 -1.40 -0.70
N ALA A 110 1.96 -1.14 0.11
CA ALA A 110 3.11 -2.03 0.22
C ALA A 110 2.74 -3.39 0.85
N ILE A 111 1.90 -3.40 1.89
CA ILE A 111 1.41 -4.65 2.50
C ILE A 111 0.59 -5.45 1.50
N GLU A 112 -0.40 -4.84 0.84
CA GLU A 112 -1.21 -5.56 -0.15
C GLU A 112 -0.36 -6.09 -1.32
N SER A 113 0.69 -5.37 -1.72
CA SER A 113 1.63 -5.84 -2.73
C SER A 113 2.44 -7.03 -2.21
N GLY A 114 2.91 -6.97 -0.97
CA GLY A 114 3.62 -8.05 -0.30
C GLY A 114 2.79 -9.31 -0.13
N GLU A 115 1.52 -9.19 0.28
CA GLU A 115 0.59 -10.32 0.40
C GLU A 115 0.38 -11.03 -0.95
N ARG A 116 0.18 -10.27 -2.04
CA ARG A 116 0.08 -10.83 -3.39
C ARG A 116 1.38 -11.52 -3.83
N LEU A 117 2.52 -10.94 -3.49
CA LEU A 117 3.83 -11.54 -3.78
C LEU A 117 4.00 -12.88 -3.06
N ILE A 118 3.60 -12.97 -1.80
CA ILE A 118 3.68 -14.22 -1.03
C ILE A 118 2.74 -15.28 -1.59
N ALA A 119 1.53 -14.92 -2.04
CA ALA A 119 0.64 -15.87 -2.70
C ALA A 119 1.26 -16.46 -3.99
N LEU A 120 1.86 -15.62 -4.83
CA LEU A 120 2.55 -16.06 -6.05
C LEU A 120 3.79 -16.91 -5.73
N LYS A 121 4.59 -16.49 -4.73
CA LYS A 121 5.73 -17.25 -4.20
C LYS A 121 5.29 -18.66 -3.78
N SER A 122 4.24 -18.76 -2.97
CA SER A 122 3.73 -20.06 -2.49
C SER A 122 3.29 -20.97 -3.63
N ARG A 123 2.65 -20.41 -4.67
CA ARG A 123 2.26 -21.19 -5.85
C ARG A 123 3.48 -21.74 -6.61
N ILE A 124 4.53 -20.93 -6.81
CA ILE A 124 5.78 -21.39 -7.42
C ILE A 124 6.48 -22.43 -6.55
N ASP A 125 6.58 -22.20 -5.25
CA ASP A 125 7.25 -23.15 -4.35
C ASP A 125 6.56 -24.51 -4.34
N GLN A 126 5.23 -24.52 -4.34
CA GLN A 126 4.43 -25.75 -4.43
C GLN A 126 4.68 -26.45 -5.76
N ALA A 127 4.61 -25.72 -6.88
CA ALA A 127 4.81 -26.27 -8.21
C ALA A 127 6.22 -26.86 -8.39
N LEU A 128 7.26 -26.16 -7.92
CA LEU A 128 8.63 -26.69 -7.90
C LEU A 128 8.74 -27.97 -7.07
N SER A 129 8.10 -28.00 -5.90
CA SER A 129 8.12 -29.18 -5.04
C SER A 129 7.34 -30.37 -5.63
N SER A 130 6.26 -30.14 -6.36
CA SER A 130 5.48 -31.20 -7.02
C SER A 130 6.00 -31.59 -8.40
N GLY A 131 6.92 -30.82 -8.98
CA GLY A 131 7.42 -31.02 -10.34
C GLY A 131 6.49 -30.47 -11.43
N ASP A 132 5.55 -29.60 -11.08
CA ASP A 132 4.62 -28.97 -12.03
C ASP A 132 5.30 -27.77 -12.72
N VAL A 133 6.15 -28.10 -13.69
CA VAL A 133 7.03 -27.13 -14.38
C VAL A 133 6.26 -26.16 -15.27
N GLU A 134 5.10 -26.56 -15.78
CA GLU A 134 4.20 -25.71 -16.55
C GLU A 134 3.61 -24.61 -15.67
N VAL A 135 3.14 -24.94 -14.46
CA VAL A 135 2.67 -23.92 -13.51
C VAL A 135 3.81 -22.99 -13.09
N VAL A 136 5.04 -23.48 -12.93
CA VAL A 136 6.20 -22.60 -12.67
C VAL A 136 6.37 -21.63 -13.84
N TYR A 137 6.38 -22.14 -15.06
CA TYR A 137 6.55 -21.35 -16.29
C TYR A 137 5.49 -20.25 -16.43
N ASP A 138 4.21 -20.59 -16.23
CA ASP A 138 3.08 -19.67 -16.37
C ASP A 138 3.04 -18.59 -15.28
N VAL A 139 3.36 -18.97 -14.03
CA VAL A 139 3.22 -18.06 -12.88
C VAL A 139 4.42 -17.13 -12.75
N TYR A 140 5.60 -17.57 -13.17
CA TYR A 140 6.86 -16.85 -12.94
C TYR A 140 6.88 -15.41 -13.48
N PRO A 141 6.37 -15.08 -14.68
CA PRO A 141 6.33 -13.70 -15.16
C PRO A 141 5.52 -12.77 -14.26
N SER A 142 4.37 -13.25 -13.75
CA SER A 142 3.53 -12.49 -12.81
C SER A 142 4.23 -12.30 -11.47
N PHE A 143 4.87 -13.36 -10.98
CA PHE A 143 5.69 -13.31 -9.77
C PHE A 143 6.83 -12.29 -9.87
N GLU A 144 7.60 -12.30 -10.95
CA GLU A 144 8.73 -11.37 -11.12
C GLU A 144 8.27 -9.91 -11.20
N ARG A 145 7.21 -9.63 -11.96
CA ARG A 145 6.61 -8.29 -12.01
C ARG A 145 6.15 -7.84 -10.62
N GLN A 146 5.53 -8.74 -9.87
CA GLN A 146 5.01 -8.46 -8.54
C GLN A 146 6.14 -8.25 -7.52
N LEU A 147 7.26 -8.98 -7.64
CA LEU A 147 8.46 -8.79 -6.81
C LEU A 147 9.05 -7.39 -7.01
N ARG A 148 9.24 -6.97 -8.27
CA ARG A 148 9.71 -5.62 -8.61
C ARG A 148 8.78 -4.53 -8.07
N LYS A 149 7.47 -4.69 -8.29
CA LYS A 149 6.45 -3.76 -7.78
C LYS A 149 6.49 -3.64 -6.26
N THR A 150 6.60 -4.77 -5.57
CA THR A 150 6.66 -4.80 -4.10
C THR A 150 7.91 -4.09 -3.58
N LYS A 151 9.08 -4.32 -4.19
CA LYS A 151 10.32 -3.60 -3.85
C LYS A 151 10.15 -2.08 -3.99
N THR A 152 9.56 -1.62 -5.08
CA THR A 152 9.28 -0.18 -5.30
C THR A 152 8.32 0.38 -4.24
N LEU A 153 7.24 -0.34 -3.94
CA LEU A 153 6.24 0.13 -2.97
C LEU A 153 6.79 0.17 -1.54
N ILE A 154 7.58 -0.84 -1.13
CA ILE A 154 8.30 -0.82 0.15
C ILE A 154 9.23 0.40 0.22
N GLY A 155 9.93 0.73 -0.88
CA GLY A 155 10.78 1.93 -0.95
C GLY A 155 10.06 3.25 -0.66
N ARG A 156 8.74 3.34 -0.93
CA ARG A 156 7.90 4.53 -0.65
C ARG A 156 7.41 4.59 0.79
N VAL A 157 7.56 3.52 1.56
CA VAL A 157 7.11 3.48 2.96
C VAL A 157 8.05 4.32 3.84
N HIS A 158 7.44 5.14 4.69
CA HIS A 158 8.18 6.03 5.57
C HIS A 158 8.64 5.27 6.83
N GLY A 159 9.88 5.51 7.26
CA GLY A 159 10.53 4.79 8.36
C GLY A 159 11.35 3.58 7.89
N SER A 160 12.66 3.63 8.14
CA SER A 160 13.61 2.58 7.75
C SER A 160 13.32 1.24 8.43
N SER A 161 12.93 1.25 9.71
CA SER A 161 12.57 0.05 10.46
C SER A 161 11.34 -0.67 9.90
N ILE A 162 10.33 0.09 9.43
CA ILE A 162 9.14 -0.46 8.79
C ILE A 162 9.51 -1.08 7.44
N ARG A 163 10.31 -0.37 6.63
CA ARG A 163 10.80 -0.91 5.35
C ARG A 163 11.58 -2.20 5.54
N LYS A 164 12.54 -2.22 6.46
CA LYS A 164 13.33 -3.41 6.80
C LYS A 164 12.42 -4.59 7.12
N LYS A 165 11.44 -4.39 8.01
CA LYS A 165 10.47 -5.42 8.37
C LYS A 165 9.67 -5.92 7.17
N MET A 166 9.19 -5.04 6.29
CA MET A 166 8.48 -5.44 5.07
C MET A 166 9.39 -6.21 4.09
N THR A 167 10.64 -5.79 3.95
CA THR A 167 11.65 -6.49 3.13
C THR A 167 11.89 -7.91 3.65
N GLU A 168 12.07 -8.07 4.97
CA GLU A 168 12.26 -9.38 5.62
C GLU A 168 11.00 -10.25 5.50
N THR A 169 9.81 -9.65 5.63
CA THR A 169 8.55 -10.41 5.59
C THR A 169 8.16 -10.84 4.18
N PHE A 170 8.36 -9.99 3.17
CA PHE A 170 7.82 -10.20 1.83
C PHE A 170 8.89 -10.41 0.76
N GLN A 171 9.92 -9.56 0.72
CA GLN A 171 10.86 -9.52 -0.40
C GLN A 171 11.92 -10.63 -0.30
N GLN A 172 12.55 -10.81 0.86
CA GLN A 172 13.63 -11.80 1.02
C GLN A 172 13.16 -13.23 0.75
N PRO A 173 12.01 -13.70 1.27
CA PRO A 173 11.54 -15.04 0.96
C PRO A 173 11.22 -15.22 -0.54
N ALA A 174 10.70 -14.18 -1.19
CA ALA A 174 10.45 -14.21 -2.63
C ALA A 174 11.74 -14.23 -3.44
N GLU A 175 12.77 -13.47 -3.06
CA GLU A 175 14.06 -13.49 -3.75
C GLU A 175 14.71 -14.88 -3.69
N ALA A 176 14.55 -15.60 -2.58
CA ALA A 176 14.98 -16.99 -2.47
C ALA A 176 14.24 -17.91 -3.47
N THR A 177 12.92 -17.77 -3.59
CA THR A 177 12.12 -18.50 -4.61
C THR A 177 12.55 -18.12 -6.03
N LYS A 178 12.85 -16.85 -6.31
CA LYS A 178 13.39 -16.42 -7.60
C LYS A 178 14.69 -17.14 -7.94
N GLN A 179 15.62 -17.21 -7.00
CA GLN A 179 16.89 -17.92 -7.18
C GLN A 179 16.69 -19.43 -7.36
N ARG A 180 15.79 -20.05 -6.60
CA ARG A 180 15.42 -21.47 -6.72
C ARG A 180 14.85 -21.79 -8.10
N SER A 181 14.02 -20.90 -8.65
CA SER A 181 13.33 -21.07 -9.94
C SER A 181 14.22 -20.79 -11.16
N PHE A 182 15.43 -20.24 -10.98
CA PHE A 182 16.26 -19.72 -12.08
C PHE A 182 16.60 -20.79 -13.13
N PHE A 183 17.06 -21.98 -12.75
CA PHE A 183 17.38 -23.02 -13.74
C PHE A 183 16.13 -23.64 -14.36
N PRO A 184 15.09 -24.02 -13.58
CA PRO A 184 13.85 -24.53 -14.16
C PRO A 184 13.24 -23.60 -15.22
N ILE A 185 13.16 -22.29 -14.95
CA ILE A 185 12.55 -21.36 -15.90
C ILE A 185 13.38 -21.20 -17.17
N ASN A 186 14.71 -21.15 -17.06
CA ASN A 186 15.58 -21.01 -18.23
C ASN A 186 15.57 -22.27 -19.09
N ILE A 187 15.45 -23.46 -18.48
CA ILE A 187 15.29 -24.72 -19.22
C ILE A 187 13.96 -24.71 -20.01
N MET A 188 12.85 -24.32 -19.38
CA MET A 188 11.57 -24.20 -20.07
C MET A 188 11.62 -23.20 -21.24
N PHE A 189 12.25 -22.03 -21.07
CA PHE A 189 12.47 -21.08 -22.17
C PHE A 189 13.39 -21.64 -23.28
N ALA A 190 14.32 -22.53 -22.93
CA ALA A 190 15.15 -23.20 -23.93
C ALA A 190 14.36 -24.27 -24.69
N PHE A 191 13.42 -24.96 -24.05
CA PHE A 191 12.49 -25.88 -24.73
C PHE A 191 11.66 -25.17 -25.80
N ASP A 192 11.09 -24.01 -25.51
CA ASP A 192 10.38 -23.20 -26.52
C ASP A 192 11.29 -22.86 -27.71
N GLN A 193 12.55 -22.54 -27.44
CA GLN A 193 13.52 -22.21 -28.49
C GLN A 193 14.02 -23.44 -29.27
N ILE A 194 14.04 -24.62 -28.65
CA ILE A 194 14.34 -25.89 -29.32
C ILE A 194 13.20 -26.21 -30.30
N ILE A 195 11.95 -26.10 -29.86
CA ILE A 195 10.78 -26.29 -30.74
C ILE A 195 10.85 -25.35 -31.95
N ALA A 196 11.04 -24.05 -31.70
CA ALA A 196 11.15 -23.07 -32.77
C ALA A 196 12.35 -23.30 -33.70
N ALA A 197 13.45 -23.87 -33.20
CA ALA A 197 14.62 -24.19 -34.02
C ALA A 197 14.38 -25.44 -34.89
N TYR A 198 13.67 -26.46 -34.39
CA TYR A 198 13.24 -27.60 -35.19
C TYR A 198 12.31 -27.18 -36.33
N GLU A 199 11.36 -26.28 -36.07
CA GLU A 199 10.47 -25.72 -37.12
C GLU A 199 11.23 -24.97 -38.22
N GLN A 200 12.44 -24.50 -37.93
CA GLN A 200 13.31 -23.75 -38.84
C GLN A 200 14.44 -24.59 -39.44
N ASP A 201 14.50 -25.89 -39.13
CA ASP A 201 15.60 -26.80 -39.51
C ASP A 201 17.00 -26.30 -39.03
N ASP A 202 17.05 -25.51 -37.94
CA ASP A 202 18.29 -25.02 -37.33
C ASP A 202 18.84 -26.04 -36.33
N ILE A 203 19.36 -27.14 -36.86
CA ILE A 203 19.87 -28.27 -36.07
C ILE A 203 21.05 -27.87 -35.17
N GLU A 204 21.92 -26.96 -35.63
CA GLU A 204 23.05 -26.48 -34.82
C GLU A 204 22.56 -25.76 -33.56
N LYS A 205 21.50 -24.96 -33.66
CA LYS A 205 20.89 -24.30 -32.51
C LYS A 205 20.21 -25.30 -31.57
N VAL A 206 19.52 -26.31 -32.10
CA VAL A 206 18.92 -27.39 -31.29
C VAL A 206 20.00 -28.07 -30.44
N GLU A 207 21.08 -28.55 -31.06
CA GLU A 207 22.16 -29.28 -30.35
C GLU A 207 22.78 -28.41 -29.24
N ARG A 208 23.06 -27.14 -29.53
CA ARG A 208 23.59 -26.19 -28.52
C ARG A 208 22.64 -26.01 -27.35
N LEU A 209 21.34 -25.87 -27.59
CA LEU A 209 20.34 -25.69 -26.54
C LEU A 209 20.15 -26.96 -25.71
N LEU A 210 20.17 -28.15 -26.33
CA LEU A 210 20.09 -29.43 -25.60
C LEU A 210 21.25 -29.59 -24.62
N VAL A 211 22.49 -29.34 -25.05
CA VAL A 211 23.68 -29.38 -24.18
C VAL A 211 23.56 -28.36 -23.05
N LEU A 212 23.07 -27.15 -23.34
CA LEU A 212 22.86 -26.12 -22.32
C LEU A 212 21.82 -26.53 -21.27
N CYS A 213 20.72 -27.14 -21.70
CA CYS A 213 19.70 -27.69 -20.81
C CYS A 213 20.28 -28.76 -19.88
N GLU A 214 21.13 -29.68 -20.38
CA GLU A 214 21.82 -30.67 -19.55
C GLU A 214 22.69 -30.02 -18.48
N GLN A 215 23.47 -29.00 -18.85
CA GLN A 215 24.31 -28.27 -17.90
C GLN A 215 23.49 -27.55 -16.82
N TRP A 216 22.37 -26.94 -17.19
CA TRP A 216 21.46 -26.29 -16.25
C TRP A 216 20.72 -27.30 -15.37
N MET A 217 20.40 -28.48 -15.88
CA MET A 217 19.72 -29.55 -15.15
C MET A 217 20.49 -29.96 -13.88
N LEU A 218 21.82 -29.97 -13.95
CA LEU A 218 22.70 -30.25 -12.81
C LEU A 218 22.52 -29.25 -11.65
N ARG A 219 21.96 -28.08 -11.92
CA ARG A 219 21.77 -26.99 -10.97
C ARG A 219 20.31 -26.85 -10.49
N VAL A 220 19.40 -27.67 -11.03
CA VAL A 220 18.02 -27.78 -10.54
C VAL A 220 18.05 -28.51 -9.19
N LYS A 221 17.55 -27.84 -8.15
CA LYS A 221 17.60 -28.35 -6.76
C LYS A 221 16.45 -29.29 -6.41
N ASP A 222 15.30 -29.10 -7.05
CA ASP A 222 14.07 -29.81 -6.72
C ASP A 222 13.97 -31.10 -7.51
N GLU A 223 14.06 -32.25 -6.83
CA GLU A 223 14.15 -33.56 -7.50
C GLU A 223 12.95 -33.87 -8.40
N ASN A 224 11.72 -33.54 -7.98
CA ASN A 224 10.53 -33.74 -8.81
C ASN A 224 10.55 -32.83 -10.04
N THR A 225 10.93 -31.56 -9.88
CA THR A 225 11.12 -30.64 -11.02
C THR A 225 12.19 -31.15 -11.96
N LYS A 226 13.34 -31.60 -11.42
CA LYS A 226 14.45 -32.13 -12.22
C LYS A 226 14.03 -33.37 -13.00
N LYS A 227 13.28 -34.27 -12.37
CA LYS A 227 12.73 -35.46 -13.01
C LYS A 227 11.81 -35.08 -14.17
N GLU A 228 10.91 -34.13 -13.95
CA GLU A 228 9.97 -33.70 -14.99
C GLU A 228 10.65 -33.00 -16.16
N LEU A 229 11.59 -32.09 -15.88
CA LEU A 229 12.36 -31.43 -16.93
C LEU A 229 13.23 -32.43 -17.72
N ASN A 230 13.78 -33.46 -17.07
CA ASN A 230 14.51 -34.53 -17.78
C ASN A 230 13.59 -35.31 -18.73
N ARG A 231 12.35 -35.60 -18.32
CA ARG A 231 11.36 -36.26 -19.19
C ARG A 231 11.16 -35.45 -20.47
N TYR A 232 10.94 -34.13 -20.36
CA TYR A 232 10.82 -33.26 -21.53
C TYR A 232 12.11 -33.20 -22.36
N LEU A 233 13.28 -33.12 -21.71
CA LEU A 233 14.55 -33.11 -22.42
C LEU A 233 14.79 -34.38 -23.25
N ASP A 234 14.41 -35.54 -22.71
CA ASP A 234 14.55 -36.83 -23.41
C ASP A 234 13.58 -36.94 -24.61
N GLU A 235 12.39 -36.33 -24.53
CA GLU A 235 11.47 -36.22 -25.66
C GLU A 235 12.07 -35.41 -26.81
N PHE A 236 12.81 -34.34 -26.54
CA PHE A 236 13.52 -33.57 -27.57
C PHE A 236 14.72 -34.31 -28.17
N LYS A 237 15.39 -35.19 -27.41
CA LYS A 237 16.54 -35.97 -27.89
C LYS A 237 16.16 -37.18 -28.71
N THR A 238 14.97 -37.72 -28.47
CA THR A 238 14.46 -38.81 -29.28
C THR A 238 14.34 -38.25 -30.70
N PRO A 239 14.94 -38.89 -31.73
CA PRO A 239 14.79 -38.41 -33.10
C PRO A 239 13.31 -38.39 -33.41
N ALA A 240 12.71 -37.21 -33.37
CA ALA A 240 11.46 -36.98 -34.01
C ALA A 240 11.74 -37.28 -35.47
N ILE A 241 11.22 -38.41 -35.95
CA ILE A 241 10.71 -38.45 -37.31
C ILE A 241 9.67 -37.34 -37.30
N LEU A 242 10.12 -36.10 -37.52
CA LEU A 242 9.25 -35.03 -37.97
C LEU A 242 8.81 -35.55 -39.33
N ASP A 243 7.72 -36.31 -39.33
CA ASP A 243 6.93 -36.59 -40.52
C ASP A 243 6.39 -35.21 -40.91
N ILE A 244 7.25 -34.45 -41.58
CA ILE A 244 6.90 -33.24 -42.30
C ILE A 244 6.01 -33.74 -43.44
N GLN A 245 4.70 -33.77 -43.20
CA GLN A 245 3.69 -33.86 -44.25
C GLN A 245 3.49 -32.50 -44.90
#